data_AF-A0A534RLU3-F1
#
_entry.id   AF-A0A534RLU3-F1
#
_cell.length_a   1.000
_cell.length_b   1.000
_cell.length_c   1.000
_cell.angle_alpha   90.00
_cell.angle_beta   90.00
_cell.angle_gamma   90.00
#
_symmetry.space_group_name_H-M   'P 1'
#
loop_
_entity.id
_entity.type
_entity.pdbx_description
1 polymer ?
#
loop_
_entity_poly.entity_id
_entity_poly.type
_entity_poly.pdbx_seq_one_letter_code
_entity_poly.pdbx_strand_id
1 'polypeptide(L)' 'MIEATTLGAAFLAGMAVGVWSGEDDVAQAWSPRAVVEPGRPTDRSRWYAARDRARSWVPELSALEF' A
#
# COMPACT_ATOMS: atom_id res chain seq x y z
N MET A 1 -12.14 -5.08 6.15
CA MET A 1 -11.15 -6.03 6.69
C MET A 1 -9.78 -5.36 6.61
N ILE A 2 -8.92 -5.48 7.62
CA ILE A 2 -7.62 -4.78 7.68
C ILE A 2 -6.44 -5.75 7.43
N GLU A 3 -6.70 -7.05 7.54
CA GLU A 3 -5.72 -8.13 7.43
C GLU A 3 -5.43 -8.55 5.97
N ALA A 4 -5.20 -7.59 5.09
CA ALA A 4 -5.01 -7.84 3.66
C ALA A 4 -3.87 -8.83 3.36
N THR A 5 -2.80 -8.81 4.17
CA THR A 5 -1.67 -9.74 4.04
C THR A 5 -2.09 -11.19 4.29
N THR A 6 -2.80 -11.46 5.40
CA THR A 6 -3.26 -12.81 5.73
C THR A 6 -4.29 -13.30 4.72
N LEU A 7 -5.22 -12.43 4.33
CA LEU A 7 -6.24 -12.75 3.34
C LEU A 7 -5.62 -13.06 1.97
N GLY A 8 -4.61 -12.29 1.56
CA GLY A 8 -3.86 -12.54 0.33
C GLY A 8 -3.19 -13.92 0.33
N ALA A 9 -2.53 -14.30 1.43
CA ALA A 9 -1.96 -15.64 1.56
C ALA A 9 -3.03 -16.75 1.48
N ALA A 10 -4.20 -16.53 2.09
CA ALA A 10 -5.31 -17.48 2.05
C ALA A 10 -5.91 -17.62 0.64
N PHE A 11 -6.08 -16.52 -0.11
CA PHE A 11 -6.54 -16.57 -1.50
C PHE A 11 -5.55 -17.28 -2.41
N LEU A 12 -4.25 -17.00 -2.28
CA LEU A 12 -3.21 -17.69 -3.04
C LEU A 12 -3.21 -19.19 -2.77
N ALA A 13 -3.22 -19.60 -1.50
CA ALA A 13 -3.29 -21.00 -1.12
C ALA A 13 -4.59 -21.66 -1.62
N GLY A 14 -5.72 -20.98 -1.47
CA GLY A 14 -7.03 -21.47 -1.88
C GLY A 14 -7.17 -21.65 -3.38
N MET A 15 -6.63 -20.75 -4.20
CA MET A 15 -6.58 -20.93 -5.66
C MET A 15 -5.72 -22.13 -6.04
N ALA A 16 -4.57 -22.33 -5.39
CA ALA A 16 -3.68 -23.46 -5.66
C ALA A 16 -4.33 -24.83 -5.37
N VAL A 17 -5.30 -24.88 -4.45
CA VAL A 17 -6.04 -26.11 -4.11
C VAL A 17 -7.48 -26.15 -4.67
N GLY A 18 -7.87 -25.19 -5.50
CA GLY A 18 -9.17 -25.16 -6.17
C GLY A 18 -10.36 -24.72 -5.31
N VAL A 19 -10.13 -24.05 -4.17
CA VAL A 19 -11.20 -23.41 -3.38
C VAL A 19 -11.79 -22.22 -4.13
N TRP A 20 -10.96 -21.47 -4.85
CA TRP A 20 -11.39 -20.44 -5.80
C TRP A 20 -10.87 -20.80 -7.20
N SER A 21 -11.67 -20.55 -8.23
CA SER A 21 -11.34 -20.94 -9.61
C SER A 21 -10.30 -20.01 -10.24
N GLY A 22 -10.09 -18.82 -9.68
CA GLY A 22 -9.14 -17.83 -10.17
C GLY A 22 -9.33 -16.45 -9.53
N GLU A 23 -8.63 -15.46 -10.08
CA GLU A 23 -8.61 -14.09 -9.55
C GLU A 23 -9.97 -13.39 -9.59
N ASP A 24 -10.81 -13.71 -10.58
CA ASP A 24 -12.18 -13.15 -10.67
C ASP A 24 -13.06 -13.57 -9.49
N ASP A 25 -12.97 -14.83 -9.06
CA ASP A 25 -13.70 -15.33 -7.90
C ASP A 25 -13.22 -14.63 -6.61
N VAL A 26 -11.91 -14.40 -6.50
CA VAL A 26 -11.31 -13.66 -5.39
C VAL A 26 -11.77 -12.20 -5.38
N ALA A 27 -11.82 -11.55 -6.54
CA ALA A 27 -12.29 -10.18 -6.68
C ALA A 27 -13.75 -10.02 -6.26
N GLN A 28 -14.61 -11.00 -6.60
CA GLN A 28 -16.01 -11.02 -6.18
C GLN A 28 -16.18 -11.31 -4.67
N ALA A 29 -15.27 -12.05 -4.06
CA ALA A 29 -15.29 -12.33 -2.62
C ALA A 29 -14.89 -11.12 -1.75
N TRP A 30 -14.26 -10.10 -2.35
CA TRP A 30 -13.78 -8.92 -1.65
C TRP A 30 -14.74 -7.73 -1.80
N SER A 31 -14.89 -6.96 -0.72
CA SER A 31 -15.62 -5.69 -0.73
C SER A 31 -14.90 -4.64 0.12
N PRO A 32 -14.73 -3.40 -0.39
CA PRO A 32 -14.10 -2.34 0.37
C PRO A 32 -14.96 -1.95 1.58
N ARG A 33 -14.32 -1.68 2.72
CA ARG A 33 -15.02 -1.13 3.89
C ARG A 33 -15.56 0.28 3.63
N ALA A 34 -14.81 1.06 2.84
CA ALA A 34 -15.18 2.42 2.45
C ALA A 34 -14.46 2.76 1.14
N VAL A 35 -15.14 3.54 0.31
CA VAL A 35 -14.54 4.23 -0.83
C VAL A 35 -14.49 5.72 -0.45
N VAL A 36 -13.30 6.30 -0.49
CA VAL A 36 -13.10 7.72 -0.14
C VAL A 36 -12.76 8.48 -1.42
N GLU A 37 -13.62 9.40 -1.79
CA GLU A 37 -13.44 10.24 -2.97
C GLU A 37 -12.42 11.37 -2.72
N PRO A 38 -11.71 11.83 -3.76
CA PRO A 38 -10.84 12.99 -3.66
C PRO A 38 -11.60 14.22 -3.14
N GLY A 39 -11.11 14.79 -2.03
CA GLY A 39 -11.66 16.00 -1.44
C GLY A 39 -10.85 17.23 -1.81
N ARG A 40 -10.22 17.84 -0.80
CA ARG A 40 -9.43 19.07 -0.94
C ARG A 40 -8.13 18.86 -1.74
N PRO A 41 -7.66 19.89 -2.48
CA PRO A 41 -6.34 19.88 -3.07
C PRO A 41 -5.24 19.65 -2.03
N THR A 42 -4.19 18.93 -2.43
CA THR A 42 -3.00 18.69 -1.59
C THR A 42 -1.91 19.70 -1.91
N ASP A 43 -1.23 20.23 -0.89
CA ASP A 43 -0.07 21.09 -1.08
C ASP A 43 1.21 20.24 -1.07
N ARG A 44 1.54 19.69 -2.25
CA ARG A 44 2.75 18.88 -2.44
C ARG A 44 4.03 19.70 -2.28
N SER A 45 4.00 20.99 -2.60
CA SER A 45 5.16 21.88 -2.48
C SER A 45 5.59 22.02 -1.02
N ARG A 46 4.63 22.21 -0.12
CA ARG A 46 4.91 22.24 1.32
C ARG A 46 5.45 20.90 1.83
N TRP A 47 4.91 19.78 1.37
CA TRP A 47 5.43 18.45 1.72
C TRP A 47 6.89 18.28 1.28
N TYR A 48 7.24 18.66 0.05
CA TYR A 48 8.62 18.58 -0.44
C TYR A 48 9.56 19.45 0.37
N ALA A 49 9.17 20.68 0.71
CA ALA A 49 9.97 21.54 1.56
C ALA A 49 10.18 20.93 2.97
N ALA A 50 9.21 20.21 3.52
CA ALA A 50 9.36 19.50 4.80
C ALA A 50 10.29 18.28 4.66
N ARG A 51 10.11 17.47 3.62
CA ARG A 51 10.97 16.34 3.28
C ARG A 51 12.43 16.78 3.13
N ASP A 52 12.68 17.87 2.41
CA ASP A 52 14.04 18.33 2.14
C ASP A 52 14.74 18.83 3.41
N ARG A 53 14.00 19.41 4.36
CA ARG A 53 14.52 19.76 5.69
C ARG A 53 14.81 18.54 6.58
N ALA A 54 14.13 17.42 6.35
CA ALA A 54 14.32 16.18 7.09
C ALA A 54 15.48 15.32 6.54
N ARG A 55 16.08 15.70 5.41
CA ARG A 55 17.27 15.04 4.85
C ARG A 55 18.52 15.40 5.66
N SER A 56 19.59 14.61 5.46
CA SER A 56 20.92 14.86 6.02
C SER A 56 20.97 14.95 7.55
N TRP A 57 20.07 14.22 8.22
CA TRP A 57 20.03 14.16 9.69
C TRP A 57 21.33 13.61 10.29
N VAL A 58 21.93 12.61 9.62
CA VAL A 58 23.27 12.10 9.93
C VAL A 58 24.13 12.29 8.68
N PRO A 59 24.93 13.38 8.61
CA PRO A 59 25.64 13.76 7.38
C PRO A 59 26.53 12.66 6.82
N GLU A 60 27.24 11.93 7.69
CA GLU A 60 28.20 10.89 7.33
C GLU A 60 27.54 9.66 6.69
N LEU A 61 26.30 9.34 7.12
CA LEU A 61 25.52 8.24 6.57
C LEU A 61 24.67 8.68 5.37
N SER A 62 24.33 9.97 5.30
CA SER A 62 23.48 10.53 4.24
C SER A 62 24.23 10.81 2.94
N ALA A 63 25.57 10.79 2.97
CA ALA A 63 26.43 10.94 1.80
C ALA A 63 26.72 9.61 1.08
N LEU A 64 26.24 8.48 1.61
CA LEU A 64 26.41 7.17 0.99
C LEU A 64 25.35 6.96 -0.09
N GLU A 65 25.79 6.75 -1.34
CA GLU A 65 24.94 6.28 -2.43
C GLU A 65 25.02 4.73 -2.49
N PHE A 66 23.86 4.06 -2.57
CA PHE A 66 23.72 2.60 -2.68
C PHE A 66 23.15 2.22 -4.05
#